data_AF-A0A7K0TE03-F1
#
_entry.id   AF-A0A7K0TE03-F1
#
_cell.length_a   1.000
_cell.length_b   1.000
_cell.length_c   1.000
_cell.angle_alpha   90.00
_cell.angle_beta   90.00
_cell.angle_gamma   90.00
#
_symmetry.space_group_name_H-M   'P 1'
#
loop_
_entity.id
_entity.type
_entity.pdbx_description
1 polymer ?
#
loop_
_entity_poly.entity_id
_entity_poly.type
_entity_poly.pdbx_seq_one_letter_code
_entity_poly.pdbx_strand_id
1 'polypeptide(L)'
;FFKLALRNALPPIVTVTGLSTAYLITGTFFVEQVYNWPGIGSFAVNSLLSIDYPAIMGITLLAAIGYLVINFIVDLIHAKMDPRVWMR
;
A
#
# COMPACT_ATOMS: atom_id res chain seq x y z
N PHE A 1 -13.75 -2.83 30.25
CA PHE A 1 -14.02 -1.70 29.33
C PHE A 1 -12.99 -1.55 28.23
N PHE A 2 -11.71 -1.26 28.54
CA PHE A 2 -10.65 -1.08 27.52
C PHE A 2 -10.51 -2.24 26.51
N LYS A 3 -10.62 -3.49 26.97
CA LYS A 3 -10.49 -4.68 26.12
C LYS A 3 -11.63 -4.87 25.10
N LEU A 4 -12.84 -4.34 25.38
CA LEU A 4 -13.98 -4.39 24.45
C LEU A 4 -13.98 -3.20 23.49
N ALA A 5 -13.68 -2.00 24.00
CA ALA A 5 -13.61 -0.78 23.18
C ALA A 5 -12.50 -0.87 22.13
N LEU A 6 -11.34 -1.41 22.50
CA LEU A 6 -10.22 -1.61 21.56
C LEU A 6 -10.59 -2.60 20.44
N ARG A 7 -11.34 -3.67 20.76
CA ARG A 7 -11.76 -4.68 19.78
C ARG A 7 -12.74 -4.15 18.73
N ASN A 8 -13.57 -3.17 19.09
CA ASN A 8 -14.55 -2.54 18.18
C ASN A 8 -14.00 -1.28 17.48
N ALA A 9 -12.93 -0.67 18.01
CA ALA A 9 -12.25 0.48 17.41
C ALA A 9 -11.08 0.09 16.48
N LEU A 10 -10.58 -1.14 16.57
CA LEU A 10 -9.51 -1.65 15.71
C LEU A 10 -9.82 -1.58 14.20
N PRO A 11 -11.02 -1.96 13.71
CA PRO A 11 -11.32 -1.87 12.28
C PRO A 11 -11.18 -0.45 11.71
N PRO A 12 -11.82 0.61 12.27
CA PRO A 12 -11.64 1.97 11.74
C PRO A 12 -10.23 2.52 11.92
N ILE A 13 -9.49 2.12 12.96
CA ILE A 13 -8.08 2.53 13.12
C ILE A 13 -7.20 1.97 12.00
N VAL A 14 -7.40 0.70 11.61
CA VAL A 14 -6.67 0.10 10.48
C VAL A 14 -7.04 0.80 9.17
N THR A 15 -8.31 1.15 8.96
CA THR A 15 -8.74 1.87 7.75
C THR A 15 -8.12 3.26 7.69
N VAL A 16 -8.14 4.02 8.79
CA VAL A 16 -7.59 5.37 8.87
C VAL A 16 -6.07 5.37 8.68
N THR A 17 -5.35 4.45 9.33
CA THR A 17 -3.89 4.33 9.19
C THR A 17 -3.47 3.90 7.77
N GLY A 18 -4.24 3.01 7.14
CA GLY A 18 -4.08 2.66 5.73
C GLY A 18 -4.30 3.85 4.81
N LEU A 19 -5.38 4.62 5.02
CA LEU A 19 -5.67 5.84 4.26
C LEU A 19 -4.53 6.87 4.40
N SER A 20 -4.07 7.14 5.63
CA SER A 20 -2.98 8.09 5.88
C SER A 20 -1.68 7.66 5.20
N THR A 21 -1.38 6.37 5.21
CA THR A 21 -0.18 5.83 4.54
C THR A 21 -0.29 5.95 3.02
N ALA A 22 -1.46 5.69 2.43
CA ALA A 22 -1.70 5.90 1.00
C ALA A 22 -1.54 7.38 0.60
N TYR A 23 -2.01 8.31 1.44
CA TYR A 23 -1.78 9.74 1.23
C TYR A 23 -0.30 10.12 1.28
N LEU A 24 0.46 9.55 2.22
CA LEU A 24 1.91 9.79 2.32
C LEU A 24 2.65 9.30 1.08
N ILE A 25 2.34 8.08 0.59
CA ILE A 25 2.94 7.53 -0.64
C ILE A 25 2.64 8.44 -1.84
N THR A 26 1.40 8.93 -1.95
CA THR A 26 1.01 9.88 -3.01
C THR A 26 1.77 11.20 -2.88
N GLY A 27 1.99 11.69 -1.66
CA GLY A 27 2.82 12.87 -1.39
C GLY A 27 4.28 12.67 -1.78
N THR A 28 4.82 11.45 -1.62
CA THR A 28 6.19 11.12 -2.02
C THR A 28 6.41 11.28 -3.52
N PHE A 29 5.43 10.94 -4.37
CA PHE A 29 5.52 11.21 -5.82
C PHE A 29 5.73 12.70 -6.15
N PHE A 30 5.02 13.59 -5.45
CA PHE A 30 5.21 15.03 -5.63
C PHE A 30 6.59 15.49 -5.18
N VAL A 31 7.12 14.92 -4.09
CA VAL A 31 8.48 15.22 -3.62
C VAL A 31 9.53 14.75 -4.63
N GLU A 32 9.37 13.57 -5.22
CA GLU A 32 10.26 13.06 -6.28
C GLU A 32 10.33 14.04 -7.46
N GLN A 33 9.17 14.57 -7.88
CA GLN A 33 9.10 15.46 -9.04
C GLN A 33 9.58 16.89 -8.76
N VAL A 34 9.30 17.43 -7.57
CA VAL A 34 9.74 18.79 -7.21
C VAL A 34 11.26 18.85 -6.96
N TYR A 35 11.83 17.80 -6.37
CA TYR A 35 13.26 17.76 -6.03
C TYR A 35 14.13 17.03 -7.08
N ASN A 36 13.56 16.58 -8.20
CA ASN A 36 14.25 15.73 -9.20
C ASN A 36 14.97 14.52 -8.57
N TRP A 37 14.39 13.95 -7.51
CA TRP A 37 14.96 12.77 -6.86
C TRP A 37 14.64 11.53 -7.71
N PRO A 38 15.64 10.73 -8.13
CA PRO A 38 15.41 9.53 -8.92
C PRO A 38 14.74 8.46 -8.04
N GLY A 39 13.43 8.28 -8.22
CA GLY A 39 12.60 7.32 -7.52
C GLY A 39 11.90 6.38 -8.49
N ILE A 40 11.23 5.36 -7.95
CA ILE A 40 10.47 4.40 -8.78
C ILE A 40 9.30 5.12 -9.47
N GLY A 41 8.73 6.14 -8.84
CA GLY A 41 7.64 6.94 -9.40
C GLY A 41 8.10 7.81 -10.57
N SER A 42 9.17 8.58 -10.39
CA SER A 42 9.75 9.37 -11.47
C SER A 42 10.31 8.51 -12.61
N PHE A 43 10.86 7.33 -12.30
CA PHE A 43 11.27 6.34 -13.32
C PHE A 43 10.07 5.83 -14.13
N ALA A 44 8.94 5.53 -13.49
CA ALA A 44 7.72 5.11 -14.17
C ALA A 44 7.16 6.16 -15.13
N VAL A 45 7.15 7.43 -14.71
CA VAL A 45 6.70 8.55 -15.55
C VAL A 45 7.63 8.71 -16.75
N ASN A 46 8.95 8.63 -16.56
CA ASN A 46 9.91 8.71 -17.66
C ASN A 46 9.76 7.56 -18.65
N SER A 47 9.61 6.32 -18.17
CA SER A 47 9.39 5.14 -19.03
C SER A 47 8.08 5.21 -19.82
N LEU A 48 7.03 5.82 -19.25
CA LEU A 48 5.78 6.10 -19.95
C LEU A 48 5.97 7.13 -21.08
N LEU A 49 6.72 8.20 -20.81
CA LEU A 49 7.00 9.25 -21.80
C LEU A 49 7.91 8.76 -22.94
N SER A 50 8.85 7.86 -22.66
CA SER A 50 9.73 7.26 -23.66
C SER A 50 9.13 6.01 -24.33
N ILE A 51 7.91 5.59 -23.97
CA ILE A 51 7.22 4.38 -24.46
C ILE A 51 8.13 3.15 -24.39
N ASP A 52 8.87 3.03 -23.29
CA ASP A 52 9.79 1.91 -23.07
C ASP A 52 9.01 0.73 -22.46
N TYR A 53 8.44 -0.10 -23.33
CA TYR A 53 7.59 -1.23 -22.94
C TYR A 53 8.24 -2.18 -21.91
N PRO A 54 9.52 -2.60 -22.06
CA PRO A 54 10.22 -3.38 -21.04
C PRO A 54 10.22 -2.73 -19.64
N ALA A 55 10.52 -1.44 -19.57
CA ALA A 55 10.58 -0.72 -18.30
C ALA A 55 9.19 -0.60 -17.64
N ILE A 56 8.17 -0.28 -18.45
CA ILE A 56 6.77 -0.22 -17.99
C ILE A 56 6.32 -1.58 -17.43
N MET A 57 6.61 -2.66 -18.15
CA MET A 57 6.32 -4.03 -17.68
C MET A 57 7.04 -4.35 -16.37
N GLY A 58 8.33 -4.01 -16.25
CA GLY A 58 9.11 -4.25 -15.03
C GLY A 58 8.54 -3.53 -13.80
N ILE A 59 8.18 -2.25 -13.95
CA ILE A 59 7.58 -1.46 -12.86
C ILE A 59 6.19 -2.00 -12.50
N THR A 60 5.39 -2.39 -13.50
CA THR A 60 4.06 -2.98 -13.27
C THR A 60 4.17 -4.28 -12.49
N LEU A 61 5.16 -5.12 -12.81
CA LEU A 61 5.41 -6.40 -12.13
C LEU A 61 5.87 -6.18 -10.69
N LEU A 62 6.76 -5.21 -10.45
CA LEU A 62 7.16 -4.79 -9.10
C LEU A 62 5.99 -4.27 -8.28
N ALA A 63 5.13 -3.42 -8.87
CA ALA A 63 3.93 -2.91 -8.22
C ALA A 63 2.95 -4.04 -7.89
N ALA A 64 2.77 -5.01 -8.79
CA ALA A 64 1.93 -6.18 -8.56
C ALA A 64 2.44 -7.04 -7.39
N ILE A 65 3.75 -7.29 -7.31
CA ILE A 65 4.37 -8.00 -6.18
C ILE A 65 4.17 -7.22 -4.88
N GLY A 66 4.42 -5.90 -4.89
CA GLY A 66 4.20 -5.05 -3.72
C GLY A 66 2.76 -5.08 -3.24
N TYR A 67 1.80 -5.02 -4.18
CA TYR A 67 0.38 -5.14 -3.89
C TYR A 67 0.02 -6.50 -3.27
N LEU A 68 0.57 -7.60 -3.80
CA LEU A 68 0.38 -8.93 -3.22
C LEU A 68 0.93 -9.01 -1.79
N VAL A 69 2.11 -8.46 -1.53
CA VAL A 69 2.71 -8.44 -0.19
C VAL A 69 1.87 -7.62 0.78
N ILE A 70 1.38 -6.45 0.37
CA ILE A 70 0.51 -5.61 1.21
C ILE A 70 -0.80 -6.34 1.52
N ASN A 71 -1.44 -6.93 0.51
CA ASN A 71 -2.67 -7.71 0.74
C ASN A 71 -2.41 -8.89 1.66
N PHE A 72 -1.30 -9.60 1.51
CA PHE A 72 -0.93 -10.68 2.41
C PHE A 72 -0.73 -10.22 3.86
N ILE A 73 -0.11 -9.06 4.06
CA ILE A 73 0.03 -8.46 5.41
C ILE A 73 -1.34 -8.08 5.97
N VAL A 74 -2.19 -7.47 5.16
CA VAL A 74 -3.56 -7.09 5.54
C VAL A 74 -4.38 -8.32 5.91
N ASP A 75 -4.32 -9.39 5.12
CA ASP A 75 -4.96 -10.67 5.39
C ASP A 75 -4.44 -11.30 6.69
N LEU A 76 -3.13 -11.20 6.97
CA LEU A 76 -2.53 -11.71 8.21
C LEU A 76 -2.98 -10.89 9.43
N ILE A 77 -3.07 -9.57 9.29
CA ILE A 77 -3.61 -8.68 10.32
C ILE A 77 -5.09 -9.01 10.58
N HIS A 78 -5.88 -9.20 9.52
CA HIS A 78 -7.28 -9.60 9.62
C HIS A 78 -7.43 -10.98 10.25
N ALA A 79 -6.65 -11.98 9.84
CA ALA A 79 -6.65 -13.32 10.42
C ALA A 79 -6.31 -13.31 11.93
N LYS A 80 -5.39 -12.42 12.35
CA LYS A 80 -5.04 -12.25 13.77
C LYS A 80 -6.10 -11.47 14.55
N MET A 81 -6.80 -10.54 13.91
CA MET A 81 -7.90 -9.80 14.51
C MET A 81 -9.19 -10.62 14.64
N ASP A 82 -9.41 -11.60 13.77
CA ASP A 82 -10.68 -12.32 13.68
C ASP A 82 -10.55 -13.83 14.02
N PRO A 83 -10.60 -14.21 15.32
CA PRO A 83 -10.63 -15.62 15.74
C PRO A 83 -12.00 -16.30 15.49
N ARG A 84 -12.89 -15.71 14.69
CA ARG A 84 -14.26 -16.22 14.43
C ARG A 84 -14.45 -16.94 13.10
N VAL A 85 -13.48 -16.91 12.17
CA VAL A 85 -13.61 -17.57 10.85
C VAL A 85 -13.61 -19.11 10.95
N TRP A 86 -13.29 -19.69 12.12
CA TRP A 86 -13.34 -21.14 12.32
C TRP A 86 -14.77 -21.70 12.43
N MET A 87 -15.73 -20.97 13.00
CA MET A 87 -17.06 -21.53 13.30
C MET A 87 -18.11 -21.15 12.26
N ARG A 88 -18.01 -21.76 11.08
CA ARG A 88 -19.16 -22.20 10.28
C ARG A 88 -18.85 -23.54 9.63
#